data_AF-A0A497SI55-F1
#
_entry.id   AF-A0A497SI55-F1
#
_cell.length_a   1.000
_cell.length_b   1.000
_cell.length_c   1.000
_cell.angle_alpha   90.00
_cell.angle_beta   90.00
_cell.angle_gamma   90.00
#
_symmetry.space_group_name_H-M   'P 1'
#
loop_
_entity.id
_entity.type
_entity.pdbx_description
1 polymer ?
#
loop_
_entity_poly.entity_id
_entity_poly.type
_entity_poly.pdbx_seq_one_letter_code
_entity_poly.pdbx_strand_id
1 'polypeptide(L)'
;MAIQDIVCSLFKLGASCSGMPLDTLLVEFLLIPSVVMIIFLYVSVNMFLRGEHPKIKPLLAITFYITIIYSGFYGTFAMFISSFLPLFIAGTFILFVATRFISPSQMKNLGGVASKAGEFIYDRSTIKDRIMSKYSELVDLDKKMTKLFDFKTEDADDFSKEGKVILMLRHEVRMELENLIHSYFRAFGNKKDTDIMRVKDYLHQTDTLNNIDNKINKKK
;
A
#
# COMPACT_ATOMS: atom_id res chain seq x y z
N MET A 1 30.18 48.02 9.44
CA MET A 1 30.27 48.18 7.97
C MET A 1 30.94 46.97 7.30
N ALA A 2 32.14 46.53 7.71
CA ALA A 2 32.81 45.38 7.06
C ALA A 2 32.04 44.03 7.10
N ILE A 3 31.33 43.72 8.19
CA ILE A 3 30.53 42.47 8.29
C ILE A 3 29.33 42.51 7.33
N GLN A 4 28.76 43.69 7.10
CA GLN A 4 27.58 43.87 6.25
C GLN A 4 27.94 43.66 4.77
N ASP A 5 29.13 44.07 4.35
CA ASP A 5 29.66 43.84 3.01
C ASP A 5 30.03 42.36 2.78
N ILE A 6 30.56 41.67 3.80
CA ILE A 6 30.85 40.23 3.73
C ILE A 6 29.54 39.43 3.56
N VAL A 7 28.50 39.80 4.29
CA VAL A 7 27.18 39.14 4.22
C VAL A 7 26.46 39.46 2.89
N CYS A 8 26.47 40.70 2.41
CA CYS A 8 25.90 41.03 1.08
C CYS A 8 26.73 40.45 -0.09
N SER A 9 28.01 40.08 0.12
CA SER A 9 28.83 39.36 -0.88
C SER A 9 28.50 37.86 -0.94
N LEU A 10 28.31 37.21 0.22
CA LEU A 10 28.02 35.78 0.32
C LEU A 10 26.62 35.37 -0.20
N PHE A 11 25.63 36.27 -0.10
CA PHE A 11 24.23 36.00 -0.50
C PHE A 11 23.84 36.57 -1.88
N LYS A 12 24.82 37.02 -2.68
CA LYS A 12 24.59 37.72 -3.95
C LYS A 12 24.21 36.78 -5.12
N LEU A 13 23.08 36.10 -4.98
CA LEU A 13 22.22 35.72 -6.11
C LEU A 13 21.26 36.89 -6.40
N GLY A 14 21.79 37.97 -6.98
CA GLY A 14 21.01 38.85 -7.86
C GLY A 14 20.02 39.90 -7.29
N ALA A 15 20.25 40.54 -6.13
CA ALA A 15 19.48 41.75 -5.77
C ALA A 15 20.27 42.78 -4.94
N SER A 16 20.00 44.06 -5.15
CA SER A 16 20.70 45.21 -4.57
C SER A 16 20.29 45.46 -3.10
N CYS A 17 21.25 45.34 -2.17
CA CYS A 17 21.07 45.65 -0.74
C CYS A 17 20.90 47.18 -0.51
N SER A 18 19.70 47.72 -0.69
CA SER A 18 19.35 49.07 -0.24
C SER A 18 17.96 49.06 0.39
N GLY A 19 17.88 48.80 1.71
CA GLY A 19 16.69 49.12 2.50
C GLY A 19 15.96 47.99 3.23
N MET A 20 16.47 46.74 3.32
CA MET A 20 15.84 45.72 4.17
C MET A 20 16.42 45.69 5.58
N PRO A 21 15.60 45.58 6.64
CA PRO A 21 16.07 45.34 8.00
C PRO A 21 16.67 43.93 8.06
N LEU A 22 17.99 43.89 7.85
CA LEU A 22 18.80 42.67 7.79
C LEU A 22 18.63 41.80 9.06
N ASP A 23 18.34 42.43 10.19
CA ASP A 23 18.23 41.75 11.49
C ASP A 23 17.01 40.83 11.57
N THR A 24 15.86 41.20 11.01
CA THR A 24 14.63 40.39 11.13
C THR A 24 14.65 39.22 10.15
N LEU A 25 15.05 39.47 8.90
CA LEU A 25 15.09 38.44 7.87
C LEU A 25 16.19 37.41 8.15
N LEU A 26 17.39 37.85 8.59
CA LEU A 26 18.49 36.93 8.86
C LEU A 26 18.21 36.07 10.09
N VAL A 27 17.62 36.65 11.15
CA VAL A 27 17.24 35.88 12.33
C VAL A 27 16.12 34.89 12.00
N GLU A 28 15.08 35.27 11.27
CA GLU A 28 14.00 34.34 10.93
C GLU A 28 14.46 33.24 9.95
N PHE A 29 15.24 33.57 8.91
CA PHE A 29 15.72 32.58 7.93
C PHE A 29 16.87 31.70 8.44
N LEU A 30 17.66 32.15 9.43
CA LEU A 30 18.74 31.35 10.00
C LEU A 30 18.27 30.58 11.25
N LEU A 31 17.45 31.18 12.10
CA LEU A 31 17.10 30.58 13.39
C LEU A 31 16.00 29.53 13.25
N ILE A 32 14.95 29.80 12.46
CA ILE A 32 13.79 28.89 12.36
C ILE A 32 14.20 27.55 11.75
N PRO A 33 14.88 27.47 10.59
CA PRO A 33 15.24 26.19 10.02
C PRO A 33 16.31 25.47 10.87
N SER A 34 17.21 26.20 11.55
CA SER A 34 18.14 25.60 12.51
C SER A 34 17.45 24.94 13.70
N VAL A 35 16.48 25.61 14.32
CA VAL A 35 15.72 25.04 15.45
C VAL A 35 14.93 23.80 15.02
N VAL A 36 14.24 23.88 13.87
CA VAL A 36 13.49 22.75 13.31
C VAL A 36 14.42 21.57 13.00
N MET A 37 15.58 21.83 12.40
CA MET A 37 16.58 20.81 12.09
C MET A 37 17.15 20.13 13.34
N ILE A 38 17.43 20.91 14.39
CA ILE A 38 17.92 20.36 15.67
C ILE A 38 16.86 19.44 16.29
N ILE A 39 15.59 19.86 16.32
CA ILE A 39 14.49 19.03 16.85
C ILE A 39 14.36 17.75 16.01
N PHE A 40 14.38 17.86 14.69
CA PHE A 40 14.29 16.72 13.79
C PHE A 40 15.43 15.71 13.99
N LEU A 41 16.67 16.20 14.10
CA LEU A 41 17.83 15.35 14.37
C LEU A 41 17.74 14.68 15.74
N TYR A 42 17.30 15.41 16.76
CA TYR A 42 17.15 14.86 18.10
C TYR A 42 16.10 13.74 18.14
N VAL A 43 14.96 13.93 17.47
CA VAL A 43 13.91 12.90 17.35
C VAL A 43 14.43 11.69 16.54
N SER A 44 15.10 11.95 15.41
CA SER A 44 15.64 10.90 14.55
C SER A 44 16.68 10.06 15.28
N VAL A 45 17.65 10.68 15.94
CA VAL A 45 18.67 9.99 16.73
C VAL A 45 18.03 9.18 17.88
N ASN A 46 17.00 9.71 18.54
CA ASN A 46 16.28 8.97 19.58
C ASN A 46 15.50 7.77 19.03
N MET A 47 14.98 7.86 17.81
CA MET A 47 14.25 6.78 17.16
C MET A 47 15.18 5.66 16.68
N PHE A 48 16.33 6.00 16.10
CA PHE A 48 17.31 5.04 15.58
C PHE A 48 18.18 4.42 16.67
N LEU A 49 18.57 5.17 17.71
CA LEU A 49 19.44 4.70 18.79
C LEU A 49 18.67 4.41 20.09
N ARG A 50 17.65 3.55 19.99
CA ARG A 50 16.93 3.04 21.17
C ARG A 50 17.84 2.10 21.97
N GLY A 51 18.17 2.48 23.21
CA GLY A 51 19.01 1.69 24.13
C GLY A 51 20.43 2.22 24.37
N GLU A 52 20.87 3.20 23.58
CA GLU A 52 22.20 3.80 23.71
C GLU A 52 22.30 4.80 24.89
N HIS A 53 23.54 5.02 25.36
CA HIS A 53 23.84 5.89 26.49
C HIS A 53 23.30 7.31 26.25
N PRO A 54 22.62 7.95 27.22
CA PRO A 54 21.96 9.24 27.05
C PRO A 54 22.90 10.40 26.67
N LYS A 55 24.22 10.23 26.86
CA LYS A 55 25.25 11.21 26.49
C LYS A 55 25.67 11.14 25.02
N ILE A 56 25.52 10.00 24.37
CA ILE A 56 25.95 9.78 22.97
C ILE A 56 24.94 10.41 22.00
N LYS A 57 23.65 10.34 22.33
CA LYS A 57 22.57 10.88 21.49
C LYS A 57 22.70 12.39 21.18
N PRO A 58 22.91 13.29 22.16
CA PRO A 58 23.08 14.71 21.86
C PRO A 58 24.37 14.98 21.09
N LEU A 59 25.46 14.24 21.39
CA LEU A 59 26.72 14.39 20.67
C LEU A 59 26.54 14.05 19.18
N LEU A 60 25.89 12.93 18.89
CA LEU A 60 25.60 12.48 17.53
C LEU A 60 24.68 13.46 16.79
N ALA A 61 23.63 13.97 17.46
CA ALA A 61 22.74 14.97 16.89
C ALA A 61 23.47 16.27 16.51
N ILE A 62 24.39 16.74 17.37
CA ILE A 62 25.23 17.91 17.10
C ILE A 62 26.19 17.64 15.94
N THR A 63 26.85 16.48 15.92
CA THR A 63 27.74 16.10 14.82
C THR A 63 27.00 16.07 13.49
N PHE A 64 25.83 15.43 13.41
CA PHE A 64 25.00 15.43 12.20
C PHE A 64 24.54 16.83 11.79
N TYR A 65 24.16 17.68 12.76
CA TYR A 65 23.80 19.06 12.49
C TYR A 65 24.94 19.84 11.81
N ILE A 66 26.15 19.73 12.35
CA ILE A 66 27.34 20.38 11.79
C ILE A 66 27.61 19.84 10.37
N THR A 67 27.57 18.53 10.16
CA THR A 67 27.76 17.91 8.83
C THR A 67 26.73 18.39 7.81
N ILE A 68 25.46 18.51 8.19
CA ILE A 68 24.39 18.97 7.30
C ILE A 68 24.54 20.46 6.93
N ILE A 69 24.96 21.29 7.89
CA ILE A 69 25.26 22.70 7.62
C ILE A 69 26.47 22.83 6.69
N TYR A 70 27.57 22.15 7.00
CA TYR A 70 28.80 22.22 6.20
C TYR A 70 28.65 21.67 4.79
N SER A 71 27.78 20.67 4.59
CA SER A 71 27.47 20.12 3.27
C SER A 71 26.54 21.00 2.43
N GLY A 72 26.06 22.13 2.95
CA GLY A 72 25.21 23.06 2.22
C GLY A 72 23.77 22.59 2.04
N PHE A 73 23.38 21.45 2.62
CA PHE A 73 22.01 20.92 2.57
C PHE A 73 20.98 21.85 3.23
N TYR A 74 21.43 22.77 4.09
CA TYR A 74 20.60 23.77 4.76
C TYR A 74 19.79 24.63 3.78
N GLY A 75 20.39 25.05 2.65
CA GLY A 75 19.69 25.85 1.64
C GLY A 75 18.55 25.08 0.97
N THR A 76 18.80 23.81 0.63
CA THR A 76 17.81 22.90 0.03
C THR A 76 16.66 22.63 0.99
N PHE A 77 16.96 22.39 2.27
CA PHE A 77 15.94 22.15 3.30
C PHE A 77 15.14 23.42 3.62
N ALA A 78 15.77 24.60 3.63
CA ALA A 78 15.08 25.86 3.88
C ALA A 78 14.08 26.19 2.77
N MET A 79 14.43 25.99 1.49
CA MET A 79 13.48 26.16 0.37
C MET A 79 12.35 25.13 0.40
N PHE A 80 12.66 23.90 0.80
CA PHE A 80 11.65 22.87 0.97
C PHE A 80 10.68 23.25 2.10
N ILE A 81 11.19 23.56 3.30
CA ILE A 81 10.37 23.95 4.45
C ILE A 81 9.55 25.19 4.14
N SER A 82 10.09 26.21 3.48
CA SER A 82 9.32 27.43 3.15
C SER A 82 8.17 27.13 2.18
N SER A 83 8.36 26.22 1.23
CA SER A 83 7.31 25.78 0.30
C SER A 83 6.21 24.98 0.99
N PHE A 84 6.56 24.19 2.01
CA PHE A 84 5.63 23.36 2.77
C PHE A 84 5.10 24.00 4.05
N LEU A 85 5.62 25.18 4.45
CA LEU A 85 5.21 25.90 5.64
C LEU A 85 3.70 26.19 5.66
N PRO A 86 3.07 26.67 4.55
CA PRO A 86 1.62 26.88 4.54
C PRO A 86 0.83 25.58 4.72
N LEU A 87 1.34 24.48 4.15
CA LEU A 87 0.76 23.14 4.29
C LEU A 87 0.87 22.63 5.73
N PHE A 88 1.99 22.90 6.38
CA PHE A 88 2.22 22.53 7.78
C PHE A 88 1.32 23.33 8.72
N ILE A 89 1.18 24.64 8.49
CA ILE A 89 0.27 25.52 9.25
C ILE A 89 -1.18 25.10 9.02
N ALA A 90 -1.59 24.85 7.77
CA ALA A 90 -2.94 24.37 7.46
C ALA A 90 -3.20 23.00 8.10
N GLY A 91 -2.24 22.07 8.01
CA GLY A 91 -2.34 20.74 8.60
C GLY A 91 -2.43 20.77 10.13
N THR A 92 -1.58 21.57 10.79
CA THR A 92 -1.65 21.75 12.25
C THR A 92 -2.91 22.47 12.69
N PHE A 93 -3.41 23.44 11.93
CA PHE A 93 -4.69 24.09 12.21
C PHE A 93 -5.86 23.11 12.08
N ILE A 94 -5.91 22.30 11.02
CA ILE A 94 -6.92 21.25 10.84
C ILE A 94 -6.83 20.24 11.99
N LEU A 95 -5.62 19.81 12.37
CA LEU A 95 -5.42 18.88 13.46
C LEU A 95 -5.84 19.48 14.80
N PHE A 96 -5.54 20.75 15.04
CA PHE A 96 -5.98 21.50 16.22
C PHE A 96 -7.51 21.57 16.29
N VAL A 97 -8.18 21.93 15.20
CA VAL A 97 -9.64 21.94 15.11
C VAL A 97 -10.20 20.54 15.35
N ALA A 98 -9.68 19.53 14.66
CA ALA A 98 -10.10 18.15 14.81
C ALA A 98 -9.96 17.65 16.26
N THR A 99 -8.81 17.89 16.91
CA THR A 99 -8.57 17.48 18.31
C THR A 99 -9.35 18.31 19.32
N ARG A 100 -9.70 19.56 19.01
CA ARG A 100 -10.52 20.41 19.87
C ARG A 100 -11.99 19.98 19.88
N PHE A 101 -12.53 19.58 18.73
CA PHE A 101 -13.94 19.21 18.59
C PHE A 101 -14.21 17.71 18.71
N ILE A 102 -13.23 16.85 18.40
CA ILE A 102 -13.35 15.40 18.50
C ILE A 102 -12.78 14.96 19.85
N SER A 103 -13.64 14.41 20.70
CA SER A 103 -13.23 13.87 21.99
C SER A 103 -12.29 12.66 21.81
N PRO A 104 -11.34 12.41 22.74
CA PRO A 104 -10.45 11.26 22.67
C PRO A 104 -11.18 9.90 22.58
N SER A 105 -12.38 9.80 23.14
CA SER A 105 -13.24 8.60 23.03
C SER A 105 -13.75 8.38 21.61
N GLN A 106 -14.06 9.45 20.87
CA GLN A 106 -14.46 9.37 19.47
C GLN A 106 -13.30 9.00 18.54
N MET A 107 -12.08 9.51 18.80
CA MET A 107 -10.89 9.09 18.04
C MET A 107 -10.56 7.60 18.20
N LYS A 108 -10.71 7.04 19.41
CA LYS A 108 -10.54 5.59 19.64
C LYS A 108 -11.56 4.77 18.86
N ASN A 109 -12.82 5.22 18.82
CA ASN A 109 -13.86 4.56 18.04
C ASN A 109 -13.59 4.64 16.53
N LEU A 110 -13.08 5.78 16.04
CA LEU A 110 -12.71 5.97 14.64
C LEU A 110 -11.55 5.03 14.25
N GLY A 111 -10.55 4.88 15.12
CA GLY A 111 -9.46 3.92 14.93
C GLY A 111 -9.94 2.47 14.88
N GLY A 112 -10.91 2.11 15.73
CA GLY A 112 -11.54 0.79 15.70
C GLY A 112 -12.33 0.52 14.40
N VAL A 113 -13.02 1.54 13.87
CA VAL A 113 -13.73 1.44 12.59
C VAL A 113 -12.75 1.34 11.42
N ALA A 114 -11.66 2.11 11.43
CA ALA A 114 -10.62 2.04 10.40
C ALA A 114 -9.89 0.69 10.40
N SER A 115 -9.57 0.15 11.57
CA SER A 115 -8.97 -1.20 11.71
C SER A 115 -9.88 -2.27 11.14
N LYS A 116 -11.18 -2.25 11.50
CA LYS A 116 -12.17 -3.20 10.97
C LYS A 116 -12.36 -3.07 9.47
N ALA A 117 -12.34 -1.85 8.94
CA ALA A 117 -12.40 -1.62 7.49
C ALA A 117 -11.14 -2.14 6.78
N GLY A 118 -9.96 -1.97 7.39
CA GLY A 118 -8.70 -2.51 6.89
C GLY A 118 -8.69 -4.04 6.87
N GLU A 119 -9.10 -4.68 7.97
CA GLU A 119 -9.27 -6.14 8.05
C GLU A 119 -10.25 -6.63 6.99
N PHE A 120 -11.39 -5.95 6.81
CA PHE A 120 -12.38 -6.32 5.80
C PHE A 120 -11.84 -6.22 4.36
N ILE A 121 -11.01 -5.23 4.07
CA ILE A 121 -10.34 -5.08 2.76
C ILE A 121 -9.29 -6.19 2.56
N TYR A 122 -8.51 -6.49 3.60
CA TYR A 122 -7.50 -7.54 3.57
C TYR A 122 -8.12 -8.94 3.39
N ASP A 123 -9.17 -9.24 4.14
CA ASP A 123 -9.91 -10.50 4.04
C ASP A 123 -10.54 -10.67 2.65
N ARG A 124 -11.08 -9.58 2.10
CA ARG A 124 -11.63 -9.56 0.74
C ARG A 124 -10.57 -9.91 -0.32
N SER A 125 -9.39 -9.30 -0.23
CA SER A 125 -8.27 -9.61 -1.13
C SER A 125 -7.87 -11.07 -1.01
N THR A 126 -7.67 -11.54 0.23
CA THR A 126 -7.22 -12.92 0.50
C THR A 126 -8.18 -13.97 -0.06
N ILE A 127 -9.50 -13.77 0.11
CA ILE A 127 -10.51 -14.70 -0.42
C ILE A 127 -10.57 -14.63 -1.95
N LYS A 128 -10.46 -13.43 -2.54
CA LYS A 128 -10.39 -13.24 -3.99
C LYS A 128 -9.19 -13.96 -4.61
N ASP A 129 -8.02 -13.87 -3.96
CA ASP A 129 -6.80 -14.54 -4.43
C ASP A 129 -6.94 -16.06 -4.40
N ARG A 130 -7.58 -16.62 -3.35
CA ARG A 130 -7.90 -18.05 -3.28
C ARG A 130 -8.86 -18.49 -4.38
N ILE A 131 -9.91 -17.70 -4.67
CA ILE A 131 -10.84 -17.98 -5.77
C ILE A 131 -10.09 -18.00 -7.10
N MET A 132 -9.20 -17.04 -7.33
CA MET A 132 -8.41 -16.98 -8.56
C MET A 132 -7.42 -18.12 -8.72
N SER A 133 -6.76 -18.50 -7.62
CA SER A 133 -5.87 -19.66 -7.61
C SER A 133 -6.63 -20.95 -7.96
N LYS A 134 -7.78 -21.18 -7.32
CA LYS A 134 -8.63 -22.36 -7.60
C LYS A 134 -9.23 -22.35 -9.00
N TYR A 135 -9.60 -21.18 -9.51
CA TYR A 135 -10.04 -21.02 -10.90
C TYR A 135 -8.92 -21.39 -11.89
N SER A 136 -7.69 -20.94 -11.65
CA SER A 136 -6.55 -21.30 -12.51
C SER A 136 -6.25 -22.80 -12.49
N GLU A 137 -6.36 -23.44 -11.32
CA GLU A 137 -6.21 -24.89 -11.15
C GLU A 137 -7.28 -25.66 -11.96
N LEU A 138 -8.53 -25.19 -11.91
CA LEU A 138 -9.63 -25.75 -12.69
C LEU A 138 -9.39 -25.65 -14.20
N VAL A 139 -8.95 -24.48 -14.67
CA VAL A 139 -8.64 -24.24 -16.10
C VAL A 139 -7.50 -25.16 -16.58
N ASP A 140 -6.48 -25.39 -15.75
CA ASP A 140 -5.38 -26.28 -16.11
C ASP A 140 -5.77 -27.77 -16.07
N LEU A 141 -6.66 -28.17 -15.17
CA LEU A 141 -7.27 -29.50 -15.19
C LEU A 141 -8.11 -29.71 -16.45
N ASP A 142 -8.88 -28.70 -16.88
CA ASP A 142 -9.66 -28.77 -18.11
C ASP A 142 -8.76 -28.92 -19.35
N LYS A 143 -7.65 -28.17 -19.43
CA LYS A 143 -6.65 -28.36 -20.50
C LYS A 143 -6.04 -29.76 -20.50
N LYS A 144 -5.73 -30.32 -19.33
CA LYS A 144 -5.20 -31.68 -19.21
C LYS A 144 -6.23 -32.72 -19.67
N MET A 145 -7.50 -32.55 -19.31
CA MET A 145 -8.58 -33.40 -19.82
C MET A 145 -8.69 -33.33 -21.34
N THR A 146 -8.69 -32.13 -21.93
CA THR A 146 -8.76 -31.97 -23.39
C THR A 146 -7.59 -32.68 -24.09
N LYS A 147 -6.36 -32.48 -23.61
CA LYS A 147 -5.19 -33.17 -24.15
C LYS A 147 -5.35 -34.69 -24.09
N LEU A 148 -5.78 -35.22 -22.95
CA LEU A 148 -6.01 -36.65 -22.82
C LEU A 148 -7.06 -37.14 -23.83
N PHE A 149 -8.17 -36.42 -24.02
CA PHE A 149 -9.19 -36.78 -24.99
C PHE A 149 -8.69 -36.75 -26.43
N ASP A 150 -7.80 -35.81 -26.78
CA ASP A 150 -7.20 -35.72 -28.12
C ASP A 150 -6.19 -36.85 -28.37
N PHE A 151 -5.48 -37.33 -27.35
CA PHE A 151 -4.56 -38.48 -27.45
C PHE A 151 -5.25 -39.85 -27.52
N LYS A 152 -6.58 -39.88 -27.36
CA LYS A 152 -7.38 -41.11 -27.23
C LYS A 152 -7.59 -41.88 -28.55
N THR A 153 -6.81 -41.61 -29.59
CA THR A 153 -6.85 -42.36 -30.85
C THR A 153 -5.94 -43.59 -30.89
N GLU A 154 -5.02 -43.80 -29.93
CA GLU A 154 -4.04 -44.91 -30.04
C GLU A 154 -4.02 -45.96 -28.90
N ASP A 155 -4.32 -45.65 -27.63
CA ASP A 155 -4.30 -46.66 -26.53
C ASP A 155 -5.43 -46.47 -25.50
N ALA A 156 -6.33 -47.45 -25.40
CA ALA A 156 -7.61 -47.33 -24.67
C ALA A 156 -7.55 -47.66 -23.17
N ASP A 157 -6.56 -48.42 -22.70
CA ASP A 157 -6.57 -48.97 -21.33
C ASP A 157 -5.95 -48.04 -20.28
N ASP A 158 -4.92 -47.25 -20.62
CA ASP A 158 -4.23 -46.37 -19.66
C ASP A 158 -5.04 -45.09 -19.34
N PHE A 159 -5.86 -44.65 -20.31
CA PHE A 159 -6.78 -43.52 -20.18
C PHE A 159 -7.82 -43.72 -19.05
N SER A 160 -8.21 -44.97 -18.78
CA SER A 160 -9.28 -45.31 -17.84
C SER A 160 -8.97 -44.88 -16.40
N LYS A 161 -7.71 -44.99 -15.97
CA LYS A 161 -7.30 -44.66 -14.59
C LYS A 161 -6.97 -43.18 -14.45
N GLU A 162 -6.11 -42.63 -15.30
CA GLU A 162 -5.69 -41.23 -15.19
C GLU A 162 -6.84 -40.25 -15.45
N GLY A 163 -7.65 -40.51 -16.48
CA GLY A 163 -8.82 -39.68 -16.78
C GLY A 163 -9.85 -39.67 -15.64
N LYS A 164 -10.02 -40.81 -14.94
CA LYS A 164 -10.92 -40.90 -13.78
C LYS A 164 -10.41 -40.11 -12.59
N VAL A 165 -9.09 -40.14 -12.33
CA VAL A 165 -8.46 -39.33 -11.27
C VAL A 165 -8.60 -37.84 -11.56
N ILE A 166 -8.34 -37.42 -12.80
CA ILE A 166 -8.45 -36.01 -13.19
C ILE A 166 -9.91 -35.53 -13.11
N LEU A 167 -10.88 -36.37 -13.47
CA LEU A 167 -12.31 -36.05 -13.28
C LEU A 167 -12.69 -35.86 -11.81
N MET A 168 -12.17 -36.70 -10.90
CA MET A 168 -12.41 -36.55 -9.47
C MET A 168 -11.80 -35.24 -8.95
N LEU A 169 -10.53 -34.96 -9.29
CA LEU A 169 -9.85 -33.72 -8.90
C LEU A 169 -10.57 -32.48 -9.44
N ARG A 170 -11.01 -32.52 -10.70
CA ARG A 170 -11.80 -31.43 -11.31
C ARG A 170 -13.09 -31.19 -10.53
N HIS A 171 -13.79 -32.25 -10.13
CA HIS A 171 -15.02 -32.11 -9.36
C HIS A 171 -14.76 -31.54 -7.96
N GLU A 172 -13.71 -31.99 -7.28
CA GLU A 172 -13.32 -31.49 -5.97
C GLU A 172 -12.94 -30.00 -6.00
N VAL A 173 -12.04 -29.61 -6.91
CA VAL A 173 -11.62 -28.20 -7.10
C VAL A 173 -12.82 -27.32 -7.44
N ARG A 174 -13.75 -27.83 -8.24
CA ARG A 174 -14.98 -27.12 -8.57
C ARG A 174 -15.88 -26.89 -7.35
N MET A 175 -16.11 -27.92 -6.53
CA MET A 175 -16.92 -27.80 -5.32
C MET A 175 -16.31 -26.81 -4.32
N GLU A 176 -14.98 -26.85 -4.16
CA GLU A 176 -14.26 -25.85 -3.36
C GLU A 176 -14.44 -24.43 -3.91
N LEU A 177 -14.32 -24.25 -5.23
CA LEU A 177 -14.48 -22.96 -5.89
C LEU A 177 -15.89 -22.39 -5.70
N GLU A 178 -16.94 -23.21 -5.87
CA GLU A 178 -18.32 -22.82 -5.63
C GLU A 178 -18.57 -22.41 -4.17
N ASN A 179 -18.02 -23.18 -3.21
CA ASN A 179 -18.09 -22.85 -1.78
C ASN A 179 -17.39 -21.52 -1.45
N LEU A 180 -16.23 -21.26 -2.06
CA LEU A 180 -15.49 -20.00 -1.89
C LEU A 180 -16.26 -18.82 -2.47
N ILE A 181 -16.84 -18.97 -3.66
CA ILE A 181 -17.68 -17.94 -4.29
C ILE A 181 -18.93 -17.65 -3.46
N HIS A 182 -19.60 -18.69 -2.93
CA HIS A 182 -20.76 -18.51 -2.05
C HIS A 182 -20.38 -17.79 -0.76
N SER A 183 -19.25 -18.17 -0.14
CA SER A 183 -18.72 -17.53 1.06
C SER A 183 -18.36 -16.07 0.81
N TYR A 184 -17.76 -15.78 -0.35
CA TYR A 184 -17.43 -14.42 -0.79
C TYR A 184 -18.69 -13.55 -0.91
N PHE A 185 -19.72 -14.03 -1.61
CA PHE A 185 -20.96 -13.27 -1.77
C PHE A 185 -21.74 -13.11 -0.46
N ARG A 186 -21.68 -14.09 0.45
CA ARG A 186 -22.26 -13.98 1.79
C ARG A 186 -21.54 -12.93 2.64
N ALA A 187 -20.22 -12.87 2.58
CA ALA A 187 -19.40 -11.97 3.40
C ALA A 187 -19.34 -10.53 2.86
N PHE A 188 -19.23 -10.36 1.54
CA PHE A 188 -18.96 -9.06 0.91
C PHE A 188 -20.15 -8.49 0.12
N GLY A 189 -21.25 -9.24 0.07
CA GLY A 189 -22.45 -8.89 -0.69
C GLY A 189 -22.27 -9.05 -2.20
N ASN A 190 -23.37 -8.92 -2.92
CA ASN A 190 -23.44 -9.10 -4.38
C ASN A 190 -22.95 -7.85 -5.16
N LYS A 191 -21.82 -7.25 -4.72
CA LYS A 191 -21.22 -6.11 -5.43
C LYS A 191 -20.56 -6.60 -6.72
N LYS A 192 -20.54 -5.73 -7.74
CA LYS A 192 -19.98 -5.90 -9.10
C LYS A 192 -18.46 -6.18 -9.09
N ASP A 193 -18.01 -7.25 -8.44
CA ASP A 193 -16.65 -7.74 -8.63
C ASP A 193 -16.62 -8.50 -9.94
N THR A 194 -16.23 -7.80 -11.01
CA THR A 194 -16.23 -8.29 -12.39
C THR A 194 -15.47 -9.60 -12.53
N ASP A 195 -14.42 -9.75 -11.74
CA ASP A 195 -13.54 -10.91 -11.76
C ASP A 195 -14.23 -12.15 -11.19
N ILE A 196 -14.91 -12.01 -10.05
CA ILE A 196 -15.66 -13.12 -9.42
C ILE A 196 -16.89 -13.49 -10.27
N MET A 197 -17.52 -12.50 -10.91
CA MET A 197 -18.62 -12.75 -11.84
C MET A 197 -18.17 -13.54 -13.07
N ARG A 198 -17.00 -13.23 -13.65
CA ARG A 198 -16.44 -14.03 -14.75
C ARG A 198 -16.20 -15.49 -14.37
N VAL A 199 -15.68 -15.74 -13.16
CA VAL A 199 -15.49 -17.11 -12.66
C VAL A 199 -16.83 -17.82 -12.48
N LYS A 200 -17.84 -17.13 -11.95
CA LYS A 200 -19.20 -17.67 -11.80
C LYS A 200 -19.84 -17.99 -13.15
N ASP A 201 -19.68 -17.12 -14.14
CA ASP A 201 -20.21 -17.32 -15.49
C ASP A 201 -19.53 -18.53 -16.18
N TYR A 202 -18.21 -18.68 -15.99
CA TYR A 202 -17.48 -19.86 -16.48
C TYR A 202 -18.01 -21.16 -15.89
N LEU A 203 -18.25 -21.20 -14.56
CA LEU A 203 -18.83 -22.38 -13.90
C LEU A 203 -20.22 -22.71 -14.47
N HIS A 204 -21.08 -21.71 -14.66
CA HIS A 204 -22.38 -21.90 -15.29
C HIS A 204 -22.28 -22.42 -16.73
N GLN A 205 -21.34 -21.92 -17.52
CA GLN A 205 -21.16 -22.38 -18.90
C GLN A 205 -20.73 -23.85 -18.95
N THR A 206 -19.81 -24.27 -18.07
CA THR A 206 -19.39 -25.68 -17.99
C THR A 206 -20.53 -26.63 -17.58
N ASP A 207 -21.49 -26.19 -16.74
CA ASP A 207 -22.68 -27.00 -16.41
C ASP A 207 -23.61 -27.20 -17.59
N THR A 208 -23.79 -26.16 -18.40
CA THR A 208 -24.65 -26.25 -19.58
C THR A 208 -24.08 -27.24 -20.59
N LEU A 209 -22.76 -27.26 -20.78
CA LEU A 209 -22.08 -28.19 -21.67
C LEU A 209 -22.18 -29.64 -21.18
N ASN A 210 -21.88 -29.90 -19.89
CA ASN A 210 -21.98 -31.26 -19.32
C ASN A 210 -23.41 -31.83 -19.37
N ASN A 211 -24.43 -30.98 -19.23
CA ASN A 211 -25.84 -31.41 -19.33
C ASN A 211 -26.26 -31.73 -20.77
N ILE A 212 -25.65 -31.10 -21.77
CA ILE A 212 -25.92 -31.39 -23.18
C ILE A 212 -25.30 -32.75 -23.56
N ASP A 213 -24.06 -33.02 -23.17
CA ASP A 213 -23.39 -34.30 -23.45
C ASP A 213 -24.10 -35.49 -22.83
N ASN A 214 -24.58 -35.36 -21.59
CA ASN A 214 -25.36 -36.39 -20.92
C ASN A 214 -26.73 -36.66 -21.60
N LYS A 215 -27.34 -35.66 -22.21
CA LYS A 215 -28.59 -35.84 -22.99
C LYS A 215 -28.36 -36.51 -24.33
N ILE A 216 -27.22 -36.26 -24.98
CA ILE A 216 -26.87 -36.87 -26.26
C ILE A 216 -26.54 -38.37 -26.07
N ASN A 217 -25.78 -38.72 -25.03
CA ASN A 217 -25.43 -40.11 -24.74
C ASN A 217 -26.60 -40.98 -24.24
N LYS A 218 -27.66 -40.39 -23.67
CA LYS A 218 -28.89 -41.14 -23.29
C LYS A 218 -29.84 -41.44 -24.45
N LYS A 219 -29.62 -40.87 -25.64
CA LYS A 219 -30.45 -41.09 -26.84
C LYS A 219 -29.86 -42.10 -27.83
N LYS A 220 -28.63 -42.57 -27.58
CA LYS A 220 -28.02 -43.71 -28.27
C LYS A 220 -28.21 -44.96 -27.43
#